data_AF-L0IAE0-F1
#
_entry.id   AF-L0IAE0-F1
#
_cell.length_a   1.000
_cell.length_b   1.000
_cell.length_c   1.000
_cell.angle_alpha   90.00
_cell.angle_beta   90.00
_cell.angle_gamma   90.00
#
_symmetry.space_group_name_H-M   'P 1'
#
loop_
_entity.id
_entity.type
_entity.pdbx_description
1 polymer ?
#
loop_
_entity_poly.entity_id
_entity_poly.type
_entity_poly.pdbx_seq_one_letter_code
_entity_poly.pdbx_strand_id
1 'polypeptide(L)'
;MTTFRHLQRAVGEWSERQFGEQSAVNPLLGVGEEYGELVDQLDATDRVTAAEHDCVGDMLVFMADFCHRRGHEYQAAFEADGTDEFPFEDPLDGVAAAIGALDRSVLKRRQGIRLDDDRVGAAAERRALAAFLDHLGDFANRRGYSLETCIDVAWHEEVRHREWDGSSA
;
A
#
# COMPACT_ATOMS: atom_id res chain seq x y z
N MET A 1 8.23 17.05 -3.26
CA MET A 1 8.82 15.72 -3.05
C MET A 1 8.76 15.28 -1.61
N THR A 2 7.60 14.72 -1.27
CA THR A 2 7.44 13.83 -0.13
C THR A 2 8.12 12.51 -0.48
N THR A 3 9.13 12.11 0.29
CA THR A 3 9.76 10.78 0.15
C THR A 3 8.88 9.74 0.82
N PHE A 4 8.97 8.47 0.41
CA PHE A 4 8.27 7.38 1.09
C PHE A 4 8.69 7.24 2.56
N ARG A 5 9.93 7.62 2.88
CA ARG A 5 10.40 7.74 4.27
C ARG A 5 9.60 8.78 5.06
N HIS A 6 9.39 9.97 4.49
CA HIS A 6 8.61 11.03 5.15
C HIS A 6 7.12 10.66 5.24
N LEU A 7 6.56 10.06 4.18
CA LEU A 7 5.19 9.56 4.18
C LEU A 7 4.99 8.52 5.28
N GLN A 8 5.82 7.48 5.32
CA GLN A 8 5.76 6.41 6.33
C GLN A 8 5.75 6.98 7.76
N ARG A 9 6.67 7.90 8.05
CA ARG A 9 6.75 8.52 9.37
C ARG A 9 5.48 9.32 9.70
N ALA A 10 5.03 10.17 8.77
CA ALA A 10 3.89 11.05 9.01
C ALA A 10 2.59 10.26 9.18
N VAL A 11 2.38 9.24 8.34
CA VAL A 11 1.24 8.32 8.43
C VAL A 11 1.31 7.50 9.70
N GLY A 12 2.47 6.94 10.07
CA GLY A 12 2.64 6.17 11.30
C GLY A 12 2.30 6.99 12.54
N GLU A 13 2.87 8.19 12.66
CA GLU A 13 2.57 9.12 13.77
C GLU A 13 1.08 9.51 13.80
N TRP A 14 0.44 9.71 12.65
CA TRP A 14 -0.99 10.03 12.59
C TRP A 14 -1.85 8.82 12.96
N SER A 15 -1.58 7.64 12.39
CA SER A 15 -2.33 6.41 12.60
C SER A 15 -2.26 5.95 14.06
N GLU A 16 -1.11 6.12 14.73
CA GLU A 16 -0.99 5.86 16.17
C GLU A 16 -1.84 6.81 17.02
N ARG A 17 -1.91 8.10 16.66
CA ARG A 17 -2.75 9.06 17.40
C ARG A 17 -4.24 8.77 17.21
N GLN A 18 -4.66 8.38 16.01
CA GLN A 18 -6.07 8.14 15.70
C GLN A 18 -6.56 6.77 16.20
N PHE A 19 -5.76 5.72 15.99
CA PHE A 19 -6.20 4.33 16.17
C PHE A 19 -5.41 3.57 17.25
N GLY A 20 -4.38 4.17 17.83
CA GLY A 20 -3.54 3.55 18.86
C GLY A 20 -2.79 2.30 18.36
N GLU A 21 -2.62 1.35 19.27
CA GLU A 21 -2.09 0.03 18.92
C GLU A 21 -3.13 -0.79 18.18
N GLN A 22 -2.93 -0.96 16.87
CA GLN A 22 -3.68 -1.89 16.05
C GLN A 22 -2.75 -2.82 15.27
N SER A 23 -3.31 -3.96 14.85
CA SER A 23 -2.58 -4.94 14.09
C SER A 23 -2.25 -4.43 12.69
N ALA A 24 -1.06 -4.77 12.18
CA ALA A 24 -0.68 -4.53 10.78
C ALA A 24 -1.59 -5.24 9.74
N VAL A 25 -2.51 -6.12 10.16
CA VAL A 25 -3.54 -6.65 9.25
C VAL A 25 -4.53 -5.57 8.85
N ASN A 26 -4.87 -4.63 9.73
CA ASN A 26 -5.86 -3.60 9.43
C ASN A 26 -5.45 -2.72 8.24
N PRO A 27 -4.22 -2.17 8.17
CA PRO A 27 -3.80 -1.45 6.97
C PRO A 27 -3.73 -2.33 5.72
N LEU A 28 -3.40 -3.63 5.81
CA LEU A 28 -3.47 -4.50 4.62
C LEU A 28 -4.91 -4.70 4.12
N LEU A 29 -5.89 -4.78 5.03
CA LEU A 29 -7.30 -4.78 4.64
C LEU A 29 -7.67 -3.48 3.92
N GLY A 30 -7.19 -2.34 4.42
CA GLY A 30 -7.35 -1.04 3.75
C GLY A 30 -6.73 -1.03 2.35
N VAL A 31 -5.50 -1.54 2.16
CA VAL A 31 -4.92 -1.67 0.80
C VAL A 31 -5.81 -2.50 -0.13
N GLY A 32 -6.38 -3.61 0.38
CA GLY A 32 -7.27 -4.47 -0.40
C GLY A 32 -8.63 -3.83 -0.75
N GLU A 33 -9.17 -3.01 0.16
CA GLU A 33 -10.38 -2.21 -0.06
C GLU A 33 -10.15 -1.20 -1.19
N GLU A 34 -9.10 -0.38 -1.08
CA GLU A 34 -8.75 0.64 -2.08
C GLU A 34 -8.40 0.05 -3.44
N TYR A 35 -7.78 -1.13 -3.48
CA TYR A 35 -7.55 -1.87 -4.72
C TYR A 35 -8.87 -2.26 -5.39
N GLY A 36 -9.86 -2.71 -4.61
CA GLY A 36 -11.19 -3.04 -5.12
C GLY A 36 -11.91 -1.81 -5.66
N GLU A 37 -11.85 -0.68 -4.95
CA GLU A 37 -12.44 0.57 -5.43
C GLU A 37 -11.78 1.06 -6.72
N LEU A 38 -10.45 0.96 -6.83
CA LEU A 38 -9.73 1.30 -8.06
C LEU A 38 -10.24 0.47 -9.25
N VAL A 39 -10.41 -0.84 -9.07
CA VAL A 39 -10.94 -1.73 -10.13
C VAL A 39 -12.37 -1.30 -10.52
N ASP A 40 -13.24 -1.03 -9.55
CA ASP A 40 -14.60 -0.55 -9.81
C ASP A 40 -14.62 0.78 -10.59
N GLN A 41 -13.69 1.71 -10.29
CA GLN A 41 -13.55 2.97 -11.03
C GLN A 41 -13.14 2.74 -12.48
N LEU A 42 -12.19 1.84 -12.73
CA LEU A 42 -11.70 1.52 -14.07
C LEU A 42 -12.78 0.83 -14.91
N ASP A 43 -13.60 -0.04 -14.30
CA ASP A 43 -14.76 -0.66 -14.95
C ASP A 43 -15.84 0.37 -15.32
N ALA A 44 -15.97 1.45 -14.54
CA ALA A 44 -16.92 2.51 -14.80
C ALA A 44 -16.47 3.51 -15.88
N THR A 45 -15.17 3.77 -16.00
CA THR A 45 -14.63 4.77 -16.93
C THR A 45 -13.17 4.56 -17.29
N ASP A 46 -12.84 4.63 -18.59
CA ASP A 46 -11.45 4.62 -19.06
C ASP A 46 -10.69 5.93 -18.79
N ARG A 47 -11.38 7.02 -18.44
CA ARG A 47 -10.76 8.33 -18.16
C ARG A 47 -10.19 8.35 -16.75
N VAL A 48 -8.99 8.91 -16.61
CA VAL A 48 -8.41 9.23 -15.31
C VAL A 48 -9.30 10.21 -14.56
N THR A 49 -9.65 9.88 -13.32
CA THR A 49 -10.51 10.69 -12.45
C THR A 49 -9.80 11.04 -11.14
N ALA A 50 -10.39 11.97 -10.37
CA ALA A 50 -9.91 12.25 -9.02
C ALA A 50 -10.03 11.02 -8.10
N ALA A 51 -11.08 10.20 -8.27
CA ALA A 51 -11.26 8.96 -7.51
C ALA A 51 -10.16 7.93 -7.81
N GLU A 52 -9.71 7.82 -9.07
CA GLU A 52 -8.57 6.96 -9.41
C GLU A 52 -7.28 7.39 -8.69
N HIS A 53 -7.03 8.71 -8.59
CA HIS A 53 -5.88 9.21 -7.81
C HIS A 53 -6.02 8.95 -6.31
N ASP A 54 -7.25 9.07 -5.78
CA ASP A 54 -7.57 8.86 -4.37
C ASP A 54 -7.30 7.40 -3.99
N CYS A 55 -7.88 6.42 -4.70
CA CYS A 55 -7.66 4.99 -4.42
C CYS A 55 -6.17 4.62 -4.49
N VAL A 56 -5.43 5.13 -5.49
CA VAL A 56 -3.97 4.90 -5.56
C VAL A 56 -3.24 5.55 -4.38
N GLY A 57 -3.63 6.76 -3.99
CA GLY A 57 -3.05 7.47 -2.86
C GLY A 57 -3.32 6.78 -1.53
N ASP A 58 -4.55 6.32 -1.31
CA ASP A 58 -4.97 5.64 -0.08
C ASP A 58 -4.30 4.26 0.04
N MET A 59 -4.15 3.52 -1.06
CA MET A 59 -3.28 2.33 -1.10
C MET A 59 -1.86 2.64 -0.59
N LEU A 60 -1.27 3.76 -1.00
CA LEU A 60 0.07 4.18 -0.55
C LEU A 60 0.09 4.59 0.93
N VAL A 61 -0.97 5.25 1.42
CA VAL A 61 -1.13 5.63 2.84
C VAL A 61 -1.28 4.39 3.71
N PHE A 62 -2.17 3.46 3.38
CA PHE A 62 -2.31 2.22 4.12
C PHE A 62 -1.03 1.39 4.10
N MET A 63 -0.33 1.32 2.96
CA MET A 63 0.94 0.61 2.88
C MET A 63 2.06 1.27 3.72
N ALA A 64 2.05 2.60 3.84
CA ALA A 64 2.92 3.33 4.75
C ALA A 64 2.65 2.97 6.22
N ASP A 65 1.38 2.88 6.64
CA ASP A 65 1.02 2.42 8.00
C ASP A 65 1.41 0.95 8.23
N PHE A 66 1.19 0.09 7.24
CA PHE A 66 1.66 -1.30 7.28
C PHE A 66 3.18 -1.37 7.53
N CYS A 67 3.97 -0.61 6.76
CA CYS A 67 5.42 -0.57 6.91
C CYS A 67 5.83 -0.10 8.31
N HIS A 68 5.20 0.97 8.82
CA HIS A 68 5.42 1.49 10.17
C HIS A 68 5.19 0.41 11.24
N ARG A 69 4.01 -0.25 11.21
CA ARG A 69 3.63 -1.28 12.19
C ARG A 69 4.47 -2.55 12.11
N ARG A 70 5.08 -2.83 10.96
CA ARG A 70 5.92 -4.01 10.73
C ARG A 70 7.41 -3.75 10.91
N GLY A 71 7.82 -2.48 10.98
CA GLY A 71 9.22 -2.08 10.99
C GLY A 71 9.92 -2.29 9.64
N HIS A 72 9.18 -2.18 8.53
CA HIS A 72 9.77 -2.17 7.18
C HIS A 72 10.15 -0.74 6.78
N GLU A 73 11.22 -0.60 6.01
CA GLU A 73 11.67 0.68 5.46
C GLU A 73 11.01 0.90 4.09
N TYR A 74 9.97 1.73 4.03
CA TYR A 74 9.16 1.89 2.83
C TYR A 74 9.96 2.49 1.66
N GLN A 75 10.82 3.47 1.96
CA GLN A 75 11.76 4.04 0.99
C GLN A 75 12.72 3.00 0.40
N ALA A 76 13.22 2.07 1.22
CA ALA A 76 14.14 1.04 0.75
C ALA A 76 13.43 0.02 -0.15
N ALA A 77 12.13 -0.21 0.04
CA ALA A 77 11.34 -1.03 -0.87
C ALA A 77 11.12 -0.31 -2.22
N PHE A 78 10.90 1.00 -2.21
CA PHE A 78 10.76 1.80 -3.43
C PHE A 78 12.05 1.88 -4.24
N GLU A 79 13.20 1.96 -3.56
CA GLU A 79 14.52 2.04 -4.19
C GLU A 79 15.10 0.67 -4.57
N ALA A 80 14.42 -0.42 -4.18
CA ALA A 80 14.85 -1.75 -4.59
C ALA A 80 14.55 -1.92 -6.08
N ASP A 81 15.61 -2.08 -6.89
CA ASP A 81 15.47 -2.37 -8.32
C ASP A 81 14.51 -3.56 -8.51
N GLY A 82 13.52 -3.34 -9.38
CA GLY A 82 12.37 -4.21 -9.60
C GLY A 82 12.76 -5.67 -9.65
N THR A 83 12.24 -6.44 -8.70
CA THR A 83 12.37 -7.88 -8.76
C THR A 83 11.48 -8.35 -9.91
N ASP A 84 12.07 -8.81 -11.02
CA ASP A 84 11.44 -9.57 -12.12
C ASP A 84 10.71 -10.86 -11.64
N GLU A 85 10.41 -10.98 -10.35
CA GLU A 85 9.76 -12.12 -9.70
C GLU A 85 8.31 -12.30 -10.21
N PHE A 86 7.75 -11.27 -10.86
CA PHE A 86 6.34 -11.17 -11.25
C PHE A 86 6.15 -10.48 -12.61
N PRO A 87 6.46 -11.15 -13.75
CA PRO A 87 6.17 -10.58 -15.05
C PRO A 87 4.66 -10.65 -15.31
N PHE A 88 3.97 -9.52 -15.13
CA PHE A 88 2.56 -9.36 -15.46
C PHE A 88 2.40 -8.40 -16.64
N GLU A 89 1.50 -8.74 -17.57
CA GLU A 89 1.16 -7.86 -18.71
C GLU A 89 0.37 -6.63 -18.21
N ASP A 90 -0.62 -6.88 -17.37
CA ASP A 90 -1.36 -5.86 -16.63
C ASP A 90 -0.66 -5.58 -15.29
N PRO A 91 -0.21 -4.35 -15.01
CA PRO A 91 0.40 -4.01 -13.73
C PRO A 91 -0.55 -4.23 -12.54
N LEU A 92 -1.87 -4.14 -12.72
CA LEU A 92 -2.81 -4.37 -11.61
C LEU A 92 -2.86 -5.83 -11.16
N ASP A 93 -2.65 -6.79 -12.07
CA ASP A 93 -2.45 -8.19 -11.69
C ASP A 93 -1.21 -8.34 -10.79
N GLY A 94 -0.16 -7.56 -11.07
CA GLY A 94 1.04 -7.48 -10.26
C GLY A 94 0.81 -6.87 -8.88
N VAL A 95 0.03 -5.79 -8.80
CA VAL A 95 -0.40 -5.20 -7.52
C VAL A 95 -1.18 -6.22 -6.69
N ALA A 96 -2.16 -6.90 -7.30
CA ALA A 96 -2.96 -7.93 -6.62
C ALA A 96 -2.10 -9.11 -6.13
N ALA A 97 -1.15 -9.58 -6.95
CA ALA A 97 -0.24 -10.65 -6.57
C ALA A 97 0.66 -10.24 -5.39
N ALA A 98 1.14 -9.01 -5.37
CA ALA A 98 1.95 -8.46 -4.28
C ALA A 98 1.16 -8.34 -2.97
N ILE A 99 -0.08 -7.84 -3.03
CA ILE A 99 -1.01 -7.82 -1.88
C ILE A 99 -1.20 -9.25 -1.33
N GLY A 100 -1.49 -10.22 -2.20
CA GLY A 100 -1.66 -11.62 -1.80
C GLY A 100 -0.39 -12.25 -1.20
N ALA A 101 0.80 -11.81 -1.60
CA ALA A 101 2.07 -12.23 -1.01
C ALA A 101 2.27 -11.66 0.41
N LEU A 102 1.91 -10.39 0.62
CA LEU A 102 1.89 -9.76 1.96
C LEU A 102 0.90 -10.47 2.87
N ASP A 103 -0.33 -10.67 2.41
CA ASP A 103 -1.38 -11.39 3.15
C ASP A 103 -0.93 -12.79 3.54
N ARG A 104 -0.32 -13.53 2.61
CA ARG A 104 0.23 -14.85 2.89
C ARG A 104 1.24 -14.79 4.02
N SER A 105 2.26 -13.93 3.93
CA SER A 105 3.28 -13.85 4.98
C SER A 105 2.65 -13.50 6.34
N VAL A 106 1.81 -12.47 6.38
CA VAL A 106 1.17 -12.00 7.60
C VAL A 106 0.26 -13.07 8.21
N LEU A 107 -0.58 -13.71 7.40
CA LEU A 107 -1.49 -14.75 7.84
C LEU A 107 -0.74 -15.95 8.41
N LYS A 108 0.30 -16.45 7.73
CA LYS A 108 1.09 -17.60 8.18
C LYS A 108 1.84 -17.32 9.47
N ARG A 109 2.40 -16.11 9.61
CA ARG A 109 3.01 -15.66 10.86
C ARG A 109 2.00 -15.59 12.01
N ARG A 110 0.80 -15.05 11.77
CA ARG A 110 -0.27 -14.99 12.78
C ARG A 110 -0.77 -16.37 13.19
N GLN A 111 -0.82 -17.31 12.26
CA GLN A 111 -1.24 -18.70 12.52
C GLN A 111 -0.12 -19.55 13.15
N GLY A 112 1.14 -19.07 13.14
CA GLY A 112 2.29 -19.82 13.64
C GLY A 112 2.63 -21.05 12.79
N ILE A 113 2.35 -21.01 11.48
CA ILE A 113 2.57 -22.16 10.57
C ILE A 113 3.50 -21.78 9.43
N ARG A 114 4.29 -22.75 8.94
CA ARG A 114 5.20 -22.60 7.78
C ARG A 114 6.16 -21.41 7.90
N LEU A 115 6.72 -21.19 9.09
CA LEU A 115 7.59 -20.05 9.38
C LEU A 115 8.98 -20.17 8.72
N ASP A 116 9.31 -21.35 8.24
CA ASP A 116 10.51 -21.71 7.49
C ASP A 116 10.35 -21.57 5.96
N ASP A 117 9.13 -21.28 5.49
CA ASP A 117 8.83 -21.00 4.07
C ASP A 117 9.45 -19.66 3.66
N ASP A 118 10.16 -19.63 2.53
CA ASP A 118 10.86 -18.45 2.01
C ASP A 118 9.92 -17.31 1.57
N ARG A 119 8.62 -17.61 1.47
CA ARG A 119 7.52 -16.67 1.21
C ARG A 119 6.89 -16.14 2.49
N VAL A 120 7.47 -16.43 3.65
CA VAL A 120 7.02 -15.96 4.96
C VAL A 120 8.16 -15.22 5.67
N GLY A 121 7.84 -14.13 6.36
CA GLY A 121 8.81 -13.37 7.13
C GLY A 121 9.21 -12.05 6.49
N ALA A 122 10.13 -11.35 7.15
CA ALA A 122 10.46 -9.97 6.78
C ALA A 122 11.10 -9.84 5.38
N ALA A 123 11.86 -10.85 4.94
CA ALA A 123 12.44 -10.85 3.61
C ALA A 123 11.37 -10.99 2.51
N ALA A 124 10.40 -11.89 2.70
CA ALA A 124 9.29 -12.06 1.78
C ALA A 124 8.41 -10.80 1.71
N GLU A 125 8.10 -10.22 2.87
CA GLU A 125 7.33 -8.96 2.95
C GLU A 125 8.04 -7.82 2.21
N ARG A 126 9.37 -7.68 2.35
CA ARG A 126 10.12 -6.65 1.61
C ARG A 126 10.10 -6.85 0.08
N ARG A 127 10.21 -8.09 -0.40
CA ARG A 127 10.10 -8.37 -1.85
C ARG A 127 8.70 -8.03 -2.37
N ALA A 128 7.67 -8.43 -1.62
CA ALA A 128 6.28 -8.11 -1.97
C ALA A 128 6.00 -6.59 -1.94
N LEU A 129 6.57 -5.86 -0.98
CA LEU A 129 6.49 -4.39 -0.93
C LEU A 129 7.14 -3.72 -2.15
N ALA A 130 8.32 -4.20 -2.55
CA ALA A 130 8.99 -3.68 -3.75
C ALA A 130 8.16 -3.95 -5.01
N ALA A 131 7.66 -5.18 -5.18
CA ALA A 131 6.80 -5.54 -6.31
C ALA A 131 5.50 -4.72 -6.34
N PHE A 132 4.88 -4.49 -5.19
CA PHE A 132 3.69 -3.64 -5.07
C PHE A 132 3.96 -2.22 -5.59
N LEU A 133 5.06 -1.59 -5.15
CA LEU A 133 5.42 -0.24 -5.56
C LEU A 133 5.82 -0.15 -7.04
N ASP A 134 6.54 -1.14 -7.54
CA ASP A 134 6.97 -1.20 -8.94
C ASP A 134 5.76 -1.30 -9.88
N HIS A 135 4.86 -2.26 -9.62
CA HIS A 135 3.65 -2.43 -10.42
C HIS A 135 2.68 -1.26 -10.29
N LEU A 136 2.49 -0.70 -9.09
CA LEU A 136 1.63 0.48 -8.91
C LEU A 136 2.23 1.71 -9.61
N GLY A 137 3.56 1.84 -9.60
CA GLY A 137 4.29 2.85 -10.34
C GLY A 137 4.15 2.69 -11.86
N ASP A 138 4.29 1.48 -12.39
CA ASP A 138 4.05 1.17 -13.80
C ASP A 138 2.60 1.47 -14.21
N PHE A 139 1.62 1.06 -13.40
CA PHE A 139 0.21 1.41 -13.60
C PHE A 139 0.02 2.93 -13.70
N ALA A 140 0.45 3.69 -12.69
CA ALA A 140 0.34 5.15 -12.68
C ALA A 140 1.00 5.80 -13.90
N ASN A 141 2.21 5.35 -14.26
CA ASN A 141 2.94 5.85 -15.43
C ASN A 141 2.18 5.56 -16.74
N ARG A 142 1.62 4.37 -16.92
CA ARG A 142 0.81 4.02 -18.09
C ARG A 142 -0.48 4.84 -18.18
N ARG A 143 -1.04 5.24 -17.05
CA ARG A 143 -2.22 6.11 -16.95
C ARG A 143 -1.89 7.60 -17.08
N GLY A 144 -0.61 7.98 -17.01
CA GLY A 144 -0.14 9.34 -17.28
C GLY A 144 -0.01 10.23 -16.04
N TYR A 145 0.10 9.65 -14.85
CA TYR A 145 0.34 10.37 -13.59
C TYR A 145 1.44 9.68 -12.76
N SER A 146 1.83 10.29 -11.63
CA SER A 146 2.86 9.74 -10.73
C SER A 146 2.27 9.35 -9.38
N LEU A 147 2.97 8.46 -8.65
CA LEU A 147 2.63 8.14 -7.27
C LEU A 147 2.70 9.38 -6.35
N GLU A 148 3.58 10.34 -6.64
CA GLU A 148 3.66 11.60 -5.89
C GLU A 148 2.35 12.40 -6.02
N THR A 149 1.75 12.46 -7.20
CA THR A 149 0.46 13.11 -7.41
C THR A 149 -0.64 12.46 -6.58
N CYS A 150 -0.68 11.12 -6.51
CA CYS A 150 -1.65 10.40 -5.70
C CYS A 150 -1.44 10.63 -4.20
N ILE A 151 -0.18 10.68 -3.73
CA ILE A 151 0.15 11.02 -2.34
C ILE A 151 -0.32 12.44 -2.00
N ASP A 152 -0.14 13.40 -2.91
CA ASP A 152 -0.58 14.77 -2.67
C ASP A 152 -2.11 14.84 -2.47
N VAL A 153 -2.88 14.16 -3.31
CA VAL A 153 -4.34 14.08 -3.20
C VAL A 153 -4.76 13.41 -1.88
N ALA A 154 -4.40 12.15 -1.69
CA ALA A 154 -4.91 11.38 -0.55
C ALA A 154 -4.34 11.87 0.79
N TRP A 155 -3.02 12.05 0.89
CA TRP A 155 -2.40 12.40 2.17
C TRP A 155 -2.45 13.90 2.46
N HIS A 156 -2.02 14.73 1.50
CA HIS A 156 -1.81 16.15 1.77
C HIS A 156 -3.08 16.99 1.71
N GLU A 157 -4.05 16.63 0.88
CA GLU A 157 -5.32 17.34 0.77
C GLU A 157 -6.37 16.75 1.74
N GLU A 158 -6.41 15.43 1.90
CA GLU A 158 -7.51 14.76 2.60
C GLU A 158 -7.12 14.22 4.00
N VAL A 159 -6.37 13.12 4.08
CA VAL A 159 -6.25 12.31 5.29
C VAL A 159 -5.57 13.02 6.46
N ARG A 160 -4.47 13.75 6.23
CA ARG A 160 -3.65 14.34 7.31
C ARG A 160 -4.39 15.34 8.20
N HIS A 161 -5.51 15.88 7.71
CA HIS A 161 -6.32 16.89 8.36
C HIS A 161 -7.53 16.30 9.10
N ARG A 162 -7.84 15.02 8.89
CA ARG A 162 -8.97 14.34 9.52
C ARG A 162 -8.62 13.97 10.96
N GLU A 163 -9.54 14.28 11.86
CA GLU A 163 -9.61 13.71 13.21
C GLU A 163 -10.73 12.68 13.22
N TRP A 164 -10.39 11.44 13.58
CA TRP A 164 -11.35 10.35 13.67
C TRP A 164 -11.70 10.14 15.13
N ASP A 165 -12.73 10.82 15.59
CA ASP A 165 -13.34 10.50 16.87
C ASP A 165 -14.20 9.25 16.70
N GLY A 166 -13.79 8.14 17.34
CA GLY A 166 -14.50 6.84 17.34
C GLY A 166 -15.92 6.86 17.94
N SER A 167 -16.52 8.04 18.06
CA SER A 167 -17.88 8.36 18.48
C SER A 167 -18.91 8.17 17.38
N SER A 168 -18.49 7.92 16.14
CA SER A 168 -19.37 7.75 14.97
C SER A 168 -19.51 6.27 14.55
N ALA A 169 -19.78 5.41 15.55
CA ALA A 169 -20.27 4.04 15.37
C ALA A 169 -21.63 3.86 16.04
#